data_AF-A0A9X8VKI5-F1
#
_entry.id   AF-A0A9X8VKI5-F1
#
_cell.length_a   1.000
_cell.length_b   1.000
_cell.length_c   1.000
_cell.angle_alpha   90.00
_cell.angle_beta   90.00
_cell.angle_gamma   90.00
#
_symmetry.space_group_name_H-M   'P 1'
#
loop_
_entity.id
_entity.type
_entity.pdbx_description
1 polymer ?
#
loop_
_entity_poly.entity_id
_entity_poly.type
_entity_poly.pdbx_seq_one_letter_code
_entity_poly.pdbx_strand_id
1 'polypeptide(L)'
;MQQSIRIKPLALAAMTMILSLPALAADTVLIGLAGPLTGPSARIGKDLENGAQLAIADANAQKPTLNGKPVTFKLVSEDDQSDPRTAVAVAQRLVDEGVAGVVG
;
A
#
# COMPACT_ATOMS: atom_id res chain seq x y z
N MET A 1 6.11 -5.88 -75.40
CA MET A 1 5.94 -4.84 -74.35
C MET A 1 4.70 -5.22 -73.56
N GLN A 2 4.80 -6.03 -72.49
CA GLN A 2 5.07 -5.60 -71.11
C GLN A 2 4.46 -4.22 -70.78
N GLN A 3 3.42 -4.19 -69.94
CA GLN A 3 3.49 -3.68 -68.55
C GLN A 3 2.20 -4.03 -67.80
N SER A 4 2.38 -4.63 -66.63
CA SER A 4 1.37 -5.13 -65.71
C SER A 4 0.79 -4.03 -64.82
N ILE A 5 -0.53 -3.92 -64.76
CA ILE A 5 -1.22 -2.98 -63.85
C ILE A 5 -1.31 -3.64 -62.46
N ARG A 6 -0.58 -3.07 -61.50
CA ARG A 6 -0.54 -3.51 -60.10
C ARG A 6 -1.75 -3.01 -59.32
N ILE A 7 -2.44 -3.94 -58.66
CA ILE A 7 -3.44 -3.73 -57.59
C ILE A 7 -2.75 -3.12 -56.36
N LYS A 8 -3.30 -2.05 -55.79
CA LYS A 8 -2.90 -1.50 -54.48
C LYS A 8 -4.03 -1.70 -53.47
N PRO A 9 -3.83 -2.41 -52.34
CA PRO A 9 -4.84 -2.56 -51.31
C PRO A 9 -4.91 -1.26 -50.50
N LEU A 10 -6.10 -0.66 -50.43
CA LEU A 10 -6.36 0.49 -49.58
C LEU A 10 -6.51 -0.03 -48.14
N ALA A 11 -5.44 0.12 -47.35
CA ALA A 11 -5.40 -0.26 -45.95
C ALA A 11 -6.30 0.66 -45.11
N LEU A 12 -7.37 0.11 -44.54
CA LEU A 12 -8.16 0.77 -43.50
C LEU A 12 -7.58 0.38 -42.14
N ALA A 13 -6.53 1.08 -41.71
CA ALA A 13 -6.00 0.96 -40.36
C ALA A 13 -6.90 1.75 -39.40
N ALA A 14 -7.82 1.04 -38.73
CA ALA A 14 -8.55 1.58 -37.60
C ALA A 14 -7.59 1.73 -36.41
N MET A 15 -7.11 2.95 -36.19
CA MET A 15 -6.26 3.30 -35.05
C MET A 15 -7.12 3.29 -33.78
N THR A 16 -7.08 2.20 -33.00
CA THR A 16 -7.66 2.15 -31.66
C THR A 16 -6.86 3.08 -30.74
N MET A 17 -7.40 4.28 -30.50
CA MET A 17 -6.93 5.17 -29.44
C MET A 17 -7.22 4.51 -28.09
N ILE A 18 -6.18 3.95 -27.46
CA ILE A 18 -6.21 3.56 -26.05
C ILE A 18 -6.21 4.87 -25.26
N LEU A 19 -7.38 5.28 -24.73
CA LEU A 19 -7.42 6.36 -23.74
C LEU A 19 -6.72 5.87 -22.47
N SER A 20 -5.51 6.36 -22.23
CA SER A 20 -4.82 6.25 -20.95
C SER A 20 -5.54 7.15 -19.94
N LEU A 21 -6.48 6.59 -19.18
CA LEU A 21 -7.03 7.27 -18.01
C LEU A 21 -5.90 7.41 -16.97
N PRO A 22 -5.71 8.59 -16.35
CA PRO A 22 -4.75 8.73 -15.28
C PRO A 22 -5.14 7.79 -14.14
N ALA A 23 -4.20 6.94 -13.72
CA ALA A 23 -4.39 6.11 -12.54
C ALA A 23 -4.58 7.04 -11.33
N LEU A 24 -5.77 7.02 -10.73
CA LEU A 24 -6.02 7.70 -9.46
C LEU A 24 -5.15 6.99 -8.42
N ALA A 25 -4.07 7.63 -7.98
CA ALA A 25 -3.22 7.10 -6.93
C ALA A 25 -4.07 6.93 -5.66
N ALA A 26 -4.05 5.73 -5.07
CA ALA A 26 -4.75 5.48 -3.81
C ALA A 26 -4.03 6.22 -2.68
N ASP A 27 -4.79 6.97 -1.88
CA ASP A 27 -4.23 7.65 -0.71
C ASP A 27 -3.72 6.59 0.28
N THR A 28 -2.51 6.79 0.83
CA THR A 28 -1.93 5.85 1.79
C THR A 28 -2.32 6.25 3.20
N VAL A 29 -2.96 5.34 3.94
CA VAL A 29 -3.31 5.48 5.35
C VAL A 29 -2.33 4.67 6.19
N LEU A 30 -1.57 5.34 7.05
CA LEU A 30 -0.59 4.69 7.91
C LEU A 30 -1.24 4.17 9.19
N ILE A 31 -0.93 2.94 9.58
CA ILE A 31 -1.35 2.32 10.84
C ILE A 31 -0.09 2.02 11.64
N GLY A 32 -0.01 2.55 12.86
CA GLY A 32 1.09 2.31 13.77
C GLY A 32 0.95 0.99 14.51
N LEU A 33 2.07 0.31 14.77
CA LEU A 33 2.18 -0.75 15.75
C LEU A 33 3.29 -0.42 16.72
N ALA A 34 2.97 -0.43 18.01
CA ALA A 34 3.95 -0.36 19.08
C ALA A 34 3.96 -1.71 19.79
N GLY A 35 5.12 -2.33 19.92
CA GLY A 35 5.27 -3.56 20.68
C GLY A 35 6.72 -3.95 20.86
N PRO A 36 7.00 -5.02 21.63
CA PRO A 36 8.35 -5.44 21.90
C PRO A 36 8.86 -6.28 20.74
N LEU A 37 9.49 -5.65 19.75
CA LEU A 37 10.04 -6.31 18.57
C LEU A 37 11.44 -6.88 18.83
N THR A 38 12.08 -6.44 19.92
CA THR A 38 13.33 -7.00 20.41
C THR A 38 13.24 -7.40 21.89
N GLY A 39 14.31 -8.01 22.41
CA GLY A 39 14.40 -8.44 23.80
C GLY A 39 13.63 -9.73 24.13
N PRO A 40 13.41 -10.03 25.43
CA PRO A 40 12.83 -11.30 25.89
C PRO A 40 11.41 -11.57 25.37
N SER A 41 10.66 -10.51 25.09
CA SER A 41 9.26 -10.56 24.62
C SER A 41 9.13 -10.48 23.09
N ALA A 42 10.25 -10.47 22.34
CA ALA A 42 10.30 -10.32 20.88
C ALA A 42 9.37 -11.28 20.12
N ARG A 43 9.18 -12.51 20.63
CA ARG A 43 8.29 -13.49 20.02
C ARG A 43 6.85 -12.96 19.95
N ILE A 44 6.34 -12.42 21.06
CA ILE A 44 4.98 -11.89 21.12
C ILE A 44 4.86 -10.65 20.23
N GLY A 45 5.83 -9.74 20.26
CA GLY A 45 5.81 -8.56 19.37
C GLY A 45 5.84 -8.94 17.90
N LYS A 46 6.59 -9.99 17.53
CA LYS A 46 6.62 -10.48 16.15
C LYS A 46 5.30 -11.16 15.74
N ASP A 47 4.66 -11.89 16.65
CA ASP A 47 3.32 -12.45 16.43
C ASP A 47 2.29 -11.33 16.19
N LEU A 48 2.33 -10.25 16.99
CA LEU A 48 1.50 -9.06 16.81
C LEU A 48 1.76 -8.37 15.46
N GLU A 49 3.02 -8.15 15.11
CA GLU A 49 3.39 -7.52 13.83
C GLU A 49 2.91 -8.34 12.64
N ASN A 50 3.13 -9.66 12.65
CA ASN A 50 2.69 -10.54 11.58
C ASN A 50 1.15 -10.55 11.46
N GLY A 51 0.43 -10.54 12.58
CA GLY A 51 -1.03 -10.44 12.60
C GLY A 51 -1.55 -9.13 12.01
N ALA A 52 -0.92 -8.00 12.38
CA ALA A 52 -1.27 -6.69 11.83
C ALA A 52 -0.97 -6.60 10.32
N GLN A 53 0.15 -7.16 9.87
CA GLN A 53 0.50 -7.24 8.45
C GLN A 53 -0.52 -8.06 7.66
N LEU A 54 -0.95 -9.22 8.19
CA LEU A 54 -1.97 -10.04 7.57
C LEU A 54 -3.32 -9.28 7.46
N ALA A 55 -3.75 -8.63 8.53
CA ALA A 55 -4.98 -7.84 8.53
C ALA A 55 -4.94 -6.69 7.51
N ILE A 56 -3.79 -6.00 7.38
CA ILE A 56 -3.60 -4.96 6.36
C ILE A 56 -3.63 -5.54 4.95
N ALA A 57 -3.01 -6.70 4.72
CA ALA A 57 -3.05 -7.36 3.43
C ALA A 57 -4.48 -7.73 3.03
N ASP A 58 -5.24 -8.32 3.96
CA ASP A 58 -6.65 -8.68 3.75
C ASP A 58 -7.55 -7.46 3.53
N ALA A 59 -7.30 -6.36 4.26
CA ALA A 59 -8.00 -5.10 4.06
C ALA A 59 -7.71 -4.50 2.68
N ASN A 60 -6.44 -4.46 2.27
CA ASN A 60 -6.03 -3.92 0.97
C ASN A 60 -6.52 -4.77 -0.21
N ALA A 61 -6.63 -6.10 -0.05
CA ALA A 61 -7.18 -6.99 -1.06
C ALA A 61 -8.65 -6.65 -1.40
N GLN A 62 -9.40 -6.09 -0.45
CA GLN A 62 -10.77 -5.64 -0.63
C GLN A 62 -10.90 -4.31 -1.39
N LYS A 63 -9.77 -3.66 -1.73
CA LYS A 63 -9.71 -2.37 -2.43
C LYS A 63 -10.57 -1.32 -1.74
N PRO A 64 -10.24 -0.99 -0.47
CA PRO A 64 -11.08 -0.17 0.38
C PRO A 64 -11.20 1.24 -0.20
N THR A 65 -12.31 1.89 0.12
CA THR A 65 -12.51 3.31 -0.20
C THR A 65 -12.85 4.08 1.07
N LEU A 66 -12.33 5.29 1.19
CA LEU A 66 -12.69 6.24 2.22
C LEU A 66 -13.19 7.51 1.53
N ASN A 67 -14.39 7.97 1.89
CA ASN A 67 -15.06 9.10 1.24
C ASN A 67 -15.12 8.97 -0.29
N GLY A 68 -15.33 7.75 -0.79
CA GLY A 68 -15.39 7.44 -2.22
C GLY A 68 -14.05 7.44 -2.96
N LYS A 69 -12.92 7.64 -2.26
CA LYS A 69 -11.58 7.55 -2.84
C LYS A 69 -10.92 6.21 -2.49
N PRO A 70 -10.26 5.54 -3.44
CA PRO A 70 -9.44 4.37 -3.13
C PRO A 70 -8.35 4.71 -2.13
N VAL A 71 -8.14 3.84 -1.14
CA VAL A 71 -7.05 3.96 -0.17
C VAL A 71 -6.25 2.67 -0.07
N THR A 72 -5.01 2.79 0.39
CA THR A 72 -4.14 1.65 0.74
C THR A 72 -3.66 1.82 2.17
N PHE A 73 -3.77 0.79 2.99
CA PHE A 73 -3.23 0.77 4.34
C PHE A 73 -1.77 0.32 4.34
N LYS A 74 -0.93 0.92 5.18
CA LYS A 74 0.47 0.52 5.38
C LYS A 74 0.79 0.50 6.87
N LEU A 75 1.48 -0.55 7.32
CA LEU A 75 1.93 -0.67 8.70
C LEU A 75 3.22 0.14 8.92
N VAL A 76 3.31 0.78 10.09
CA VAL A 76 4.52 1.41 10.63
C VAL A 76 4.75 0.77 12.01
N SER A 77 5.73 -0.11 12.11
CA SER A 77 6.05 -0.81 13.37
C SER A 77 7.20 -0.11 14.09
N GLU A 78 7.07 0.05 15.41
CA GLU A 78 8.08 0.62 16.29
C GLU A 78 8.32 -0.29 17.50
N ASP A 79 9.59 -0.43 17.88
CA ASP A 79 10.01 -1.29 18.99
C ASP A 79 10.01 -0.52 20.32
N ASP A 80 9.09 -0.88 21.22
CA ASP A 80 9.00 -0.30 22.56
C ASP A 80 9.82 -1.06 23.62
N GLN A 81 10.39 -2.22 23.25
CA GLN A 81 11.21 -3.08 24.11
C GLN A 81 10.52 -3.52 25.43
N SER A 82 9.18 -3.43 25.53
CA SER A 82 8.44 -3.54 26.80
C SER A 82 8.93 -2.56 27.89
N ASP A 83 9.51 -1.43 27.50
CA ASP A 83 10.02 -0.41 28.41
C ASP A 83 9.15 0.86 28.36
N PRO A 84 8.57 1.30 29.51
CA PRO A 84 7.69 2.46 29.54
C PRO A 84 8.35 3.77 29.06
N ARG A 85 9.66 3.94 29.22
CA ARG A 85 10.35 5.16 28.78
C ARG A 85 10.50 5.17 27.26
N THR A 86 10.88 4.04 26.70
CA THR A 86 10.99 3.83 25.25
C THR A 86 9.62 3.97 24.58
N ALA A 87 8.56 3.42 25.21
CA ALA A 87 7.19 3.50 24.70
C ALA A 87 6.68 4.95 24.51
N VAL A 88 7.04 5.89 25.41
CA VAL A 88 6.68 7.31 25.25
C VAL A 88 7.31 7.91 23.99
N ALA A 89 8.59 7.61 23.74
CA ALA A 89 9.28 8.09 22.54
C ALA A 89 8.71 7.44 21.26
N VAL A 90 8.38 6.15 21.31
CA VAL A 90 7.71 5.42 20.21
C VAL A 90 6.36 6.06 19.88
N ALA A 91 5.53 6.36 20.88
CA ALA A 91 4.24 7.02 20.67
C ALA A 91 4.41 8.38 19.97
N GLN A 92 5.42 9.17 20.36
CA GLN A 92 5.71 10.44 19.70
C GLN A 92 6.14 10.23 18.24
N ARG A 93 7.02 9.25 17.95
CA ARG A 93 7.42 8.94 16.57
C ARG A 93 6.25 8.54 15.70
N LEU A 94 5.33 7.71 16.21
CA LEU A 94 4.13 7.32 15.47
C LEU A 94 3.21 8.51 15.17
N VAL A 95 3.10 9.46 16.10
CA VAL A 95 2.40 10.74 15.86
C VAL A 95 3.11 11.55 14.78
N ASP A 96 4.44 11.67 14.85
CA ASP A 96 5.25 12.43 13.90
C ASP A 96 5.22 11.82 12.48
N GLU A 97 5.15 10.49 12.38
CA GLU A 97 4.91 9.74 11.13
C GLU A 97 3.50 9.94 10.57
N GLY A 98 2.58 10.50 11.36
CA GLY A 98 1.21 10.77 10.93
C GLY A 98 0.35 9.52 10.79
N VAL A 99 0.56 8.52 11.65
CA VAL A 99 -0.31 7.34 11.65
C VAL A 99 -1.75 7.72 12.02
N ALA A 100 -2.73 7.14 11.32
CA ALA A 100 -4.16 7.39 11.55
C ALA A 100 -4.68 6.69 12.82
N GLY A 101 -3.95 5.70 13.31
CA GLY A 101 -4.25 4.96 14.54
C GLY A 101 -3.10 4.03 14.91
N VAL A 102 -3.10 3.56 16.15
CA VAL A 102 -2.09 2.64 16.70
C VAL A 102 -2.79 1.36 17.17
N VAL A 103 -2.18 0.20 16.87
CA VAL A 103 -2.63 -1.13 17.30
C VAL A 103 -1.48 -1.89 17.95
N GLY A 104 -1.73 -2.58 19.07
CA GLY A 104 -0.71 -3.26 19.86
C GLY A 104 -1.09 -3.33 21.33
#